data_AF-A0A2E2CRK2-F1
#
_entry.id   AF-A0A2E2CRK2-F1
#
_cell.length_a   1.000
_cell.length_b   1.000
_cell.length_c   1.000
_cell.angle_alpha   90.00
_cell.angle_beta   90.00
_cell.angle_gamma   90.00
#
_symmetry.space_group_name_H-M   'P 1'
#
loop_
_entity.id
_entity.type
_entity.pdbx_description
1 polymer ?
#
loop_
_entity_poly.entity_id
_entity_poly.type
_entity_poly.pdbx_seq_one_letter_code
_entity_poly.pdbx_strand_id
1 'polypeptide(L)' 'MSSSYYPLWIEKILFLGLIALGVYAGIALQDHLDGASLILSWVCGLPLIVLVLTEGTGRILQAILSK' A
#
# COMPACT_ATOMS: atom_id res chain seq x y z
N MET A 1 15.24 29.54 -6.30
CA MET A 1 14.88 28.27 -5.64
C MET A 1 14.23 27.37 -6.68
N SER A 2 15.00 26.50 -7.34
CA SER A 2 14.42 25.45 -8.18
C SER A 2 13.96 24.33 -7.27
N SER A 3 12.75 24.47 -6.71
CA SER A 3 12.10 23.38 -6.00
C SER A 3 11.86 22.26 -7.00
N SER A 4 12.69 21.22 -6.95
CA SER A 4 12.40 19.95 -7.62
C SER A 4 11.18 19.37 -6.92
N TYR A 5 9.98 19.72 -7.41
CA TYR A 5 8.73 19.24 -6.83
C TYR A 5 8.69 17.73 -6.98
N TYR A 6 8.78 17.02 -5.85
CA TYR A 6 8.51 15.59 -5.83
C TYR A 6 7.12 15.36 -6.44
N PRO A 7 7.01 14.56 -7.51
CA PRO A 7 5.80 14.57 -8.29
C PRO A 7 4.77 13.59 -7.69
N LEU A 8 3.69 14.15 -7.15
CA LEU A 8 2.59 13.45 -6.44
C LEU A 8 1.93 12.30 -7.22
N TRP A 9 2.14 12.21 -8.54
CA TRP A 9 1.60 11.11 -9.35
C TRP A 9 2.32 9.79 -9.08
N ILE A 10 3.59 9.82 -8.64
CA ILE A 10 4.36 8.61 -8.31
C ILE A 10 3.73 7.90 -7.10
N GLU A 11 3.38 8.64 -6.04
CA GLU A 11 2.70 8.07 -4.87
C GLU A 11 1.34 7.46 -5.23
N LYS A 12 0.60 8.08 -6.16
CA LYS A 12 -0.68 7.54 -6.64
C LYS A 12 -0.52 6.22 -7.39
N ILE A 13 0.49 6.10 -8.26
CA ILE A 13 0.78 4.84 -8.95
C ILE A 13 1.19 3.76 -7.96
N LEU A 14 2.04 4.11 -6.99
CA LEU A 14 2.46 3.18 -5.95
C LEU A 14 1.27 2.69 -5.12
N PHE A 15 0.36 3.59 -4.73
CA PHE A 15 -0.86 3.25 -4.01
C PHE A 15 -1.77 2.30 -4.81
N LEU A 16 -2.01 2.61 -6.09
CA LEU A 16 -2.81 1.73 -6.96
C LEU A 16 -2.15 0.36 -7.16
N GLY A 17 -0.82 0.33 -7.29
CA GLY A 17 -0.04 -0.91 -7.34
C GLY A 17 -0.18 -1.75 -6.07
N LEU A 18 -0.11 -1.11 -4.89
CA LEU A 18 -0.32 -1.77 -3.61
C LEU A 18 -1.75 -2.30 -3.45
N ILE A 19 -2.77 -1.59 -3.94
CA ILE A 19 -4.15 -2.09 -3.96
C ILE A 19 -4.24 -3.32 -4.86
N ALA A 20 -3.71 -3.27 -6.08
CA ALA A 20 -3.75 -4.40 -7.00
C ALA A 20 -3.03 -5.63 -6.41
N LEU A 21 -1.88 -5.42 -5.77
CA LEU A 21 -1.15 -6.46 -5.06
C LEU A 21 -1.96 -6.99 -3.86
N GLY A 22 -2.64 -6.12 -3.12
CA GLY A 22 -3.51 -6.49 -2.01
C GLY A 22 -4.69 -7.34 -2.46
N VAL A 23 -5.32 -7.01 -3.58
CA VAL A 23 -6.39 -7.83 -4.18
C VAL A 23 -5.85 -9.19 -4.61
N TYR A 24 -4.69 -9.23 -5.29
CA TYR A 24 -4.04 -10.49 -5.67
C TYR A 24 -3.72 -11.35 -4.45
N ALA A 25 -3.13 -10.77 -3.41
CA ALA A 25 -2.83 -11.46 -2.16
C ALA A 25 -4.10 -11.97 -1.47
N GLY A 26 -5.19 -11.19 -1.50
CA GLY A 26 -6.49 -11.60 -0.98
C GLY A 26 -7.07 -12.79 -1.72
N ILE A 27 -6.92 -12.85 -3.04
CA ILE A 27 -7.35 -14.01 -3.86
C ILE A 27 -6.51 -15.23 -3.49
N ALA A 28 -5.19 -15.10 -3.44
CA ALA A 28 -4.30 -16.19 -3.04
C ALA A 28 -4.55 -16.69 -1.60
N LEU A 29 -5.00 -15.80 -0.70
CA LEU A 29 -5.34 -16.16 0.68
C LEU A 29 -6.57 -17.07 0.79
N GLN A 30 -7.43 -17.13 -0.23
CA GLN A 30 -8.60 -18.01 -0.24
C GLN A 30 -8.23 -19.49 -0.19
N ASP A 31 -7.03 -19.86 -0.66
CA ASP A 31 -6.53 -21.23 -0.61
C ASP A 31 -6.01 -21.64 0.80
N HIS A 32 -5.87 -20.66 1.71
CA HIS A 32 -5.25 -20.86 3.03
C HIS A 32 -6.14 -20.47 4.22
N LEU A 33 -7.11 -19.59 4.01
CA LEU A 33 -8.01 -19.07 5.04
C LEU A 33 -9.45 -19.22 4.59
N ASP A 34 -10.35 -19.49 5.53
CA ASP A 34 -11.77 -19.67 5.24
C ASP A 34 -12.66 -18.98 6.29
N GLY A 35 -13.90 -18.69 5.90
CA GLY A 35 -14.90 -18.05 6.75
C GLY A 35 -14.45 -16.70 7.34
N ALA A 36 -14.52 -16.57 8.66
CA ALA A 36 -14.30 -15.29 9.34
C ALA A 36 -12.88 -14.74 9.18
N SER A 37 -11.86 -15.60 9.14
CA SER A 37 -10.46 -15.16 9.00
C SER A 37 -10.19 -14.58 7.61
N LEU A 38 -10.79 -15.19 6.57
CA LEU A 38 -10.71 -14.69 5.20
C LEU A 38 -11.38 -13.31 5.09
N ILE A 39 -12.58 -13.15 5.65
CA ILE A 39 -13.29 -11.87 5.67
C ILE A 39 -12.47 -10.80 6.42
N LEU A 40 -11.89 -11.13 7.57
CA LEU A 40 -11.06 -10.20 8.34
C LEU A 40 -9.83 -9.75 7.55
N SER A 41 -9.18 -10.68 6.84
CA SER A 41 -8.04 -10.40 5.97
C SER A 41 -8.43 -9.46 4.81
N TRP A 42 -9.58 -9.65 4.19
CA TRP A 42 -10.05 -8.82 3.08
C TRP A 42 -10.51 -7.42 3.51
N VAL A 43 -11.23 -7.32 4.63
CA VAL A 43 -11.86 -6.06 5.06
C VAL A 43 -10.94 -5.20 5.93
N CYS A 44 -10.07 -5.81 6.72
CA CYS A 44 -9.20 -5.09 7.66
C CYS A 44 -7.71 -5.35 7.43
N GLY A 45 -7.29 -6.62 7.29
CA GLY A 45 -5.88 -6.99 7.22
C GLY A 45 -5.14 -6.38 6.03
N LEU A 46 -5.57 -6.73 4.82
CA LEU A 46 -5.00 -6.23 3.57
C LEU A 46 -5.11 -4.69 3.46
N PRO A 47 -6.27 -4.07 3.75
CA PRO A 47 -6.37 -2.60 3.78
C PRO A 47 -5.39 -1.93 4.77
N LEU A 48 -5.21 -2.47 5.98
CA LEU A 48 -4.23 -1.94 6.94
C LEU A 48 -2.79 -2.06 6.41
N ILE A 49 -2.43 -3.19 5.81
CA ILE A 49 -1.11 -3.38 5.22
C ILE A 49 -0.86 -2.36 4.12
N VAL A 50 -1.82 -2.15 3.21
CA VAL A 50 -1.71 -1.15 2.13
C VAL A 50 -1.50 0.25 2.71
N LEU A 51 -2.26 0.63 3.74
CA LEU A 51 -2.12 1.93 4.41
C LEU A 51 -0.73 2.11 5.04
N VAL A 52 -0.26 1.12 5.81
CA VAL A 52 1.05 1.18 6.48
C VAL A 52 2.18 1.26 5.46
N LEU A 53 2.12 0.47 4.38
CA LEU A 53 3.13 0.51 3.32
C LEU A 53 3.12 1.86 2.58
N THR A 54 1.95 2.42 2.34
CA THR A 54 1.82 3.72 1.65
C THR A 54 2.38 4.85 2.52
N GLU A 55 2.00 4.90 3.81
CA GLU A 55 2.50 5.90 4.75
C GLU A 55 4.01 5.74 4.97
N GLY A 56 4.48 4.51 5.19
CA GLY A 56 5.89 4.21 5.36
C GLY A 56 6.72 4.63 4.15
N THR A 57 6.25 4.36 2.94
CA THR A 57 6.91 4.79 1.70
C THR A 57 6.97 6.32 1.61
N GLY A 58 5.87 7.02 1.91
CA GLY A 58 5.84 8.48 1.91
C GLY A 58 6.84 9.08 2.91
N ARG A 59 6.92 8.54 4.13
CA ARG A 59 7.88 8.98 5.15
C ARG A 59 9.33 8.73 4.74
N ILE A 60 9.62 7.57 4.15
CA ILE A 60 10.98 7.21 3.67
C ILE A 60 11.39 8.14 2.52
N LEU A 61 10.52 8.35 1.54
CA LEU A 61 10.81 9.23 0.41
C LEU A 61 11.02 10.68 0.86
N GLN A 62 10.19 11.19 1.77
CA GLN A 62 10.40 12.50 2.37
C GLN A 62 11.74 12.58 3.11
N ALA A 63 12.13 11.55 3.86
CA ALA A 63 13.42 11.53 4.56
C ALA A 63 14.63 11.53 3.60
N ILE A 64 14.53 10.88 2.45
CA ILE A 64 15.61 10.81 1.46
C ILE A 64 15.71 12.10 0.63
N LEU A 65 14.57 12.67 0.24
CA LEU A 65 14.49 13.81 -0.67
C LEU A 65 14.52 15.18 0.04
N SER A 66 14.22 15.23 1.34
CA SER A 66 14.30 16.45 2.15
C SER A 66 15.73 16.73 2.64
N LYS A 67 16.71 16.75 1.72
CA LYS A 67 18.08 17.16 1.99
C LYS A 67 18.49 18.36 1.15
#